data_AF-A0A2Z7BKJ6-F1
#
_entry.id   AF-A0A2Z7BKJ6-F1
#
_cell.length_a   1.000
_cell.length_b   1.000
_cell.length_c   1.000
_cell.angle_alpha   90.00
_cell.angle_beta   90.00
_cell.angle_gamma   90.00
#
_symmetry.space_group_name_H-M   'P 1'
#
loop_
_entity.id
_entity.type
_entity.pdbx_description
1 polymer ?
#
loop_
_entity_poly.entity_id
_entity_poly.type
_entity_poly.pdbx_seq_one_letter_code
_entity_poly.pdbx_strand_id
1 'polypeptide(L)'
;MEHAGMARMFKTLEETGLKRFLAASSSVYENAVIVFFAKAKVISGTIVSFVANQKLELAKDVFAETFGLPTEGMTSFLDIPNQTVVEMRGRFSGSEVPFREPIKNKEMIMKFRLLHDIVAKEFCAKAGSFDTVNTEKFDLMVAITAGLKVNWAQVLFQVLVAMVNNPTRESQGFAVQLSVLLERLVKAELGESVKLHPQKVLTNKSVHTYIKKNLDVRPGSESSKQTEVTCED
;
A
#
# COMPACT_ATOMS: atom_id res chain seq x y z
N MET A 1 10.27 -18.60 11.96
CA MET A 1 10.53 -17.18 12.31
C MET A 1 9.70 -16.21 11.47
N GLU A 2 9.57 -16.42 10.15
CA GLU A 2 8.83 -15.50 9.26
C GLU A 2 7.32 -15.39 9.55
N HIS A 3 6.64 -16.51 9.85
CA HIS A 3 5.20 -16.49 10.19
C HIS A 3 4.86 -15.60 11.40
N ALA A 4 5.70 -15.63 12.45
CA ALA A 4 5.53 -14.77 13.62
C ALA A 4 5.79 -13.29 13.29
N GLY A 5 6.74 -13.01 12.39
CA GLY A 5 7.02 -11.66 11.89
C GLY A 5 5.86 -11.08 11.07
N MET A 6 5.25 -11.90 10.21
CA MET A 6 4.08 -11.53 9.42
C MET A 6 2.86 -11.28 10.31
N ALA A 7 2.60 -12.15 11.27
CA ALA A 7 1.52 -11.97 12.24
C ALA A 7 1.67 -10.65 13.01
N ARG A 8 2.90 -10.30 13.43
CA ARG A 8 3.17 -9.01 14.06
C ARG A 8 2.89 -7.82 13.14
N MET A 9 3.31 -7.89 11.87
CA MET A 9 3.03 -6.84 10.88
C MET A 9 1.52 -6.62 10.70
N PHE A 10 0.73 -7.69 10.58
CA PHE A 10 -0.74 -7.57 10.49
C PHE A 10 -1.36 -7.00 11.75
N LYS A 11 -0.85 -7.38 12.93
CA LYS A 11 -1.27 -6.77 14.18
C LYS A 11 -0.98 -5.28 14.21
N THR A 12 0.18 -4.85 13.71
CA THR A 12 0.50 -3.42 13.61
C THR A 12 -0.40 -2.68 12.63
N LEU A 13 -0.77 -3.27 11.49
CA LEU A 13 -1.77 -2.70 10.57
C LEU A 13 -3.16 -2.57 11.24
N GLU A 14 -3.49 -3.47 12.16
CA GLU A 14 -4.70 -3.40 12.98
C GLU A 14 -4.64 -2.30 14.03
N GLU A 15 -3.56 -2.27 14.81
CA GLU A 15 -3.32 -1.28 15.88
C GLU A 15 -3.22 0.15 15.32
N THR A 16 -2.73 0.30 14.09
CA THR A 16 -2.69 1.59 13.37
C THR A 16 -4.02 1.97 12.73
N GLY A 17 -5.08 1.16 12.84
CA GLY A 17 -6.41 1.45 12.29
C GLY A 17 -6.54 1.23 10.78
N LEU A 18 -5.50 0.74 10.11
CA LEU A 18 -5.49 0.50 8.67
C LEU A 18 -6.21 -0.79 8.26
N LYS A 19 -6.41 -1.73 9.20
CA LYS A 19 -7.06 -3.02 8.91
C LYS A 19 -8.42 -2.89 8.24
N ARG A 20 -9.26 -1.94 8.64
CA ARG A 20 -10.61 -1.77 8.04
C ARG A 20 -10.53 -1.21 6.62
N PHE A 21 -9.58 -0.33 6.34
CA PHE A 21 -9.34 0.18 4.98
C PHE A 21 -8.75 -0.89 4.07
N LEU A 22 -7.82 -1.69 4.59
CA LEU A 22 -7.18 -2.80 3.87
C LEU A 22 -8.03 -4.07 3.85
N ALA A 23 -9.18 -4.08 4.53
CA ALA A 23 -10.12 -5.20 4.52
C ALA A 23 -10.70 -5.31 3.10
N ALA A 24 -10.15 -6.25 2.35
CA ALA A 24 -10.40 -6.31 0.92
C ALA A 24 -11.78 -6.90 0.63
N SER A 25 -12.53 -6.24 -0.26
CA SER A 25 -13.69 -6.84 -0.91
C SER A 25 -13.23 -7.89 -1.92
N SER A 26 -13.99 -8.97 -2.07
CA SER A 26 -13.75 -9.98 -3.12
C SER A 26 -14.31 -9.56 -4.49
N SER A 27 -14.98 -8.41 -4.57
CA SER A 27 -15.59 -7.89 -5.80
C SER A 27 -15.44 -6.37 -5.92
N VAL A 28 -15.49 -5.88 -7.16
CA VAL A 28 -15.37 -4.46 -7.50
C VAL A 28 -16.45 -4.08 -8.50
N TYR A 29 -17.11 -2.95 -8.27
CA TYR A 29 -17.98 -2.28 -9.25
C TYR A 29 -17.12 -1.46 -10.21
N GLU A 30 -16.40 -2.13 -11.12
CA GLU A 30 -15.40 -1.50 -12.00
C GLU A 30 -15.99 -0.33 -12.80
N ASN A 31 -17.18 -0.52 -13.38
CA ASN A 31 -17.88 0.52 -14.13
C ASN A 31 -18.22 1.73 -13.24
N ALA A 32 -18.65 1.51 -12.00
CA ALA A 32 -18.96 2.60 -11.07
C ALA A 32 -17.71 3.39 -10.68
N VAL A 33 -16.57 2.71 -10.47
CA VAL A 33 -15.28 3.33 -10.17
C VAL A 33 -14.77 4.16 -11.37
N ILE A 34 -14.89 3.64 -12.59
CA ILE A 34 -14.55 4.37 -13.82
C ILE A 34 -15.41 5.63 -13.95
N VAL A 35 -16.72 5.51 -13.77
CA VAL A 35 -17.66 6.64 -13.81
C VAL A 35 -17.36 7.66 -12.72
N PHE A 36 -16.98 7.19 -11.53
CA PHE A 36 -16.56 8.07 -10.44
C PHE A 36 -15.38 8.95 -10.87
N PHE A 37 -14.27 8.37 -11.34
CA PHE A 37 -13.08 9.15 -11.70
C PHE A 37 -13.34 10.07 -12.90
N ALA A 38 -14.07 9.60 -13.90
CA ALA A 38 -14.41 10.40 -15.09
C ALA A 38 -15.20 11.68 -14.75
N LYS A 39 -15.97 11.67 -13.65
CA LYS A 39 -16.84 12.79 -13.24
C LYS A 39 -16.36 13.49 -11.97
N ALA A 40 -15.35 12.95 -11.29
CA ALA A 40 -14.87 13.48 -10.03
C ALA A 40 -14.15 14.81 -10.23
N LYS A 41 -14.37 15.74 -9.30
CA LYS A 41 -13.64 17.01 -9.19
C LYS A 41 -13.43 17.33 -7.73
N VAL A 42 -12.34 18.04 -7.43
CA VAL A 42 -12.07 18.54 -6.07
C VAL A 42 -12.55 19.99 -5.98
N ILE A 43 -13.47 20.26 -5.06
CA ILE A 43 -14.03 21.59 -4.81
C ILE A 43 -13.82 21.89 -3.32
N SER A 44 -13.00 22.90 -3.01
CA SER A 44 -12.71 23.32 -1.63
C SER A 44 -12.33 22.16 -0.69
N GLY A 45 -11.53 21.21 -1.19
CA GLY A 45 -11.08 20.04 -0.42
C GLY A 45 -12.10 18.90 -0.31
N THR A 46 -13.27 19.01 -0.93
CA THR A 46 -14.27 17.94 -1.04
C THR A 46 -14.23 17.32 -2.43
N ILE A 47 -14.27 16.00 -2.52
CA ILE A 47 -14.40 15.32 -3.81
C ILE A 47 -15.87 15.21 -4.16
N VAL A 48 -16.25 15.79 -5.30
CA VAL A 48 -17.62 15.73 -5.83
C VAL A 48 -17.62 14.87 -7.09
N SER A 49 -18.49 13.88 -7.16
CA SER A 49 -18.69 13.05 -8.36
C SER A 49 -20.16 12.68 -8.55
N PHE A 50 -20.50 12.10 -9.69
CA PHE A 50 -21.86 11.64 -10.00
C PHE A 50 -21.82 10.17 -10.47
N VAL A 51 -22.32 9.27 -9.64
CA VAL A 51 -22.32 7.81 -9.89
C VAL A 51 -23.74 7.29 -9.73
N ALA A 52 -24.19 6.41 -10.64
CA ALA A 52 -25.57 5.87 -10.64
C ALA A 52 -26.66 6.97 -10.52
N ASN A 53 -26.46 8.10 -11.22
CA ASN A 53 -27.31 9.30 -11.17
C ASN A 53 -27.45 9.94 -9.77
N GLN A 54 -26.64 9.54 -8.80
CA GLN A 54 -26.54 10.18 -7.49
C GLN A 54 -25.32 11.07 -7.41
N LYS A 55 -25.51 12.25 -6.81
CA LYS A 55 -24.41 13.14 -6.44
C LYS A 55 -23.72 12.57 -5.21
N LEU A 56 -22.42 12.37 -5.29
CA LEU A 56 -21.56 12.01 -4.17
C LEU A 56 -20.73 13.23 -3.78
N GLU A 57 -20.80 13.61 -2.52
CA GLU A 57 -19.92 14.61 -1.89
C GLU A 57 -19.11 13.91 -0.81
N LEU A 58 -17.83 13.71 -1.07
CA LEU A 58 -16.92 12.98 -0.21
C LEU A 58 -15.93 13.97 0.43
N ALA A 59 -16.27 14.38 1.64
CA ALA A 59 -15.36 15.10 2.53
C ALA A 59 -14.45 14.12 3.29
N LYS A 60 -13.33 14.62 3.83
CA LYS A 60 -12.33 13.80 4.52
C LYS A 60 -12.89 13.09 5.75
N ASP A 61 -13.75 13.76 6.51
CA ASP A 61 -14.42 13.21 7.69
C ASP A 61 -15.36 12.07 7.33
N VAL A 62 -16.17 12.21 6.28
CA VAL A 62 -17.02 11.12 5.75
C VAL A 62 -16.17 9.93 5.29
N PHE A 63 -15.07 10.20 4.59
CA PHE A 63 -14.11 9.17 4.19
C PHE A 63 -13.50 8.46 5.40
N ALA A 64 -13.08 9.21 6.41
CA ALA A 64 -12.50 8.69 7.65
C ALA A 64 -13.50 7.81 8.41
N GLU A 65 -14.73 8.29 8.58
CA GLU A 65 -15.79 7.56 9.26
C GLU A 65 -16.12 6.25 8.55
N THR A 66 -16.27 6.31 7.21
CA THR A 66 -16.62 5.14 6.40
C THR A 66 -15.60 4.02 6.56
N PHE A 67 -14.31 4.35 6.69
CA PHE A 67 -13.23 3.38 6.87
C PHE A 67 -12.75 3.23 8.32
N GLY A 68 -13.34 3.94 9.29
CA GLY A 68 -12.87 3.99 10.68
C GLY A 68 -11.40 4.37 10.82
N LEU A 69 -10.93 5.31 9.99
CA LEU A 69 -9.52 5.71 9.96
C LEU A 69 -9.20 6.66 11.13
N PRO A 70 -8.01 6.53 11.74
CA PRO A 70 -7.52 7.53 12.68
C PRO A 70 -7.40 8.92 12.06
N THR A 71 -7.93 9.92 12.76
CA THR A 71 -7.89 11.35 12.38
C THR A 71 -6.88 12.16 13.20
N GLU A 72 -6.26 11.54 14.20
CA GLU A 72 -5.24 12.14 15.05
C GLU A 72 -3.84 11.61 14.69
N GLY A 73 -2.81 12.39 15.00
CA GLY A 73 -1.42 12.02 14.80
C GLY A 73 -0.75 12.76 13.64
N MET A 74 0.40 12.23 13.23
CA MET A 74 1.27 12.82 12.22
C MET A 74 0.59 12.86 10.84
N THR A 75 0.72 13.98 10.14
CA THR A 75 0.22 14.18 8.75
C THR A 75 1.34 14.32 7.72
N SER A 76 2.58 14.52 8.18
CA SER A 76 3.79 14.66 7.36
C SER A 76 4.86 13.73 7.91
N PHE A 77 5.50 12.94 7.06
CA PHE A 77 6.53 12.00 7.50
C PHE A 77 7.92 12.62 7.68
N LEU A 78 8.07 13.93 7.42
CA LEU A 78 9.30 14.66 7.71
C LEU A 78 9.63 14.70 9.20
N ASP A 79 8.61 14.51 10.05
CA ASP A 79 8.72 14.60 11.50
C ASP A 79 9.07 13.24 12.16
N ILE A 80 9.33 12.19 11.36
CA ILE A 80 9.80 10.90 11.90
C ILE A 80 11.19 11.12 12.51
N PRO A 81 11.41 10.76 13.78
CA PRO A 81 12.73 10.91 14.40
C PRO A 81 13.80 10.16 13.61
N ASN A 82 14.92 10.82 13.31
CA ASN A 82 16.02 10.23 12.53
C ASN A 82 16.52 8.91 13.14
N GLN A 83 16.55 8.82 14.47
CA GLN A 83 16.92 7.58 15.17
C GLN A 83 15.98 6.41 14.80
N THR A 84 14.67 6.66 14.68
CA THR A 84 13.67 5.67 14.24
C THR A 84 13.93 5.23 12.79
N VAL A 85 14.25 6.18 11.91
CA VAL A 85 14.60 5.90 10.50
C VAL A 85 15.83 5.00 10.41
N VAL A 86 16.89 5.32 11.17
CA VAL A 86 18.14 4.54 11.21
C VAL A 86 17.89 3.13 11.77
N GLU A 87 17.15 3.02 12.88
CA GLU A 87 16.80 1.74 13.48
C GLU A 87 16.01 0.85 12.51
N MET A 88 15.00 1.42 11.83
CA MET A 88 14.17 0.67 10.89
C MET A 88 14.95 0.26 9.63
N ARG A 89 15.89 1.08 9.17
CA ARG A 89 16.78 0.73 8.06
C ARG A 89 17.56 -0.56 8.32
N GLY A 90 18.12 -0.70 9.52
CA GLY A 90 18.78 -1.95 9.94
C GLY A 90 17.81 -3.13 10.01
N ARG A 91 16.62 -2.91 10.57
CA ARG A 91 15.57 -3.96 10.67
C ARG A 91 15.09 -4.44 9.31
N PHE A 92 14.96 -3.54 8.33
CA PHE A 92 14.49 -3.89 6.99
C PHE A 92 15.51 -4.72 6.21
N SER A 93 16.81 -4.54 6.52
CA SER A 93 17.93 -5.23 5.87
C SER A 93 18.06 -6.69 6.27
N GLY A 94 17.84 -6.99 7.55
CA GLY A 94 18.25 -8.28 8.09
C GLY A 94 19.78 -8.49 8.13
N SER A 95 20.58 -7.49 7.72
CA SER A 95 22.05 -7.46 7.84
C SER A 95 22.49 -6.38 8.84
N GLU A 96 23.68 -6.54 9.41
CA GLU A 96 24.28 -5.57 10.36
C GLU A 96 24.78 -4.29 9.66
N VAL A 97 24.82 -4.25 8.33
CA VAL A 97 25.32 -3.10 7.56
C VAL A 97 24.16 -2.16 7.22
N PRO A 98 24.23 -0.86 7.59
CA PRO A 98 23.21 0.12 7.21
C PRO A 98 23.15 0.29 5.68
N PHE A 99 21.94 0.19 5.10
CA PHE A 99 21.74 0.32 3.65
C PHE A 99 22.12 1.68 3.08
N ARG A 100 22.67 1.67 1.86
CA ARG A 100 22.83 2.85 1.00
C ARG A 100 21.65 2.94 0.04
N GLU A 101 21.09 4.13 -0.16
CA GLU A 101 19.95 4.36 -1.07
C GLU A 101 20.40 4.29 -2.54
N PRO A 102 19.55 3.82 -3.48
CA PRO A 102 18.17 3.31 -3.30
C PRO A 102 18.09 1.80 -2.98
N ILE A 103 17.09 1.40 -2.17
CA ILE A 103 16.89 0.02 -1.73
C ILE A 103 16.10 -0.76 -2.80
N LYS A 104 16.60 -1.93 -3.23
CA LYS A 104 15.84 -2.86 -4.08
C LYS A 104 14.91 -3.71 -3.22
N ASN A 105 13.67 -3.92 -3.68
CA ASN A 105 12.66 -4.71 -2.94
C ASN A 105 13.17 -6.13 -2.59
N LYS A 106 13.93 -6.75 -3.51
CA LYS A 106 14.55 -8.07 -3.31
C LYS A 106 15.63 -8.13 -2.22
N GLU A 107 16.10 -7.01 -1.69
CA GLU A 107 17.12 -6.96 -0.63
C GLU A 107 16.50 -6.90 0.77
N MET A 108 15.20 -6.57 0.89
CA MET A 108 14.50 -6.56 2.18
C MET A 108 14.16 -7.97 2.64
N ILE A 109 13.99 -8.18 3.96
CA ILE A 109 13.42 -9.43 4.47
C ILE A 109 11.93 -9.56 4.10
N MET A 110 11.45 -10.80 3.99
CA MET A 110 10.16 -11.16 3.39
C MET A 110 8.96 -10.30 3.86
N LYS A 111 8.85 -10.10 5.17
CA LYS A 111 7.73 -9.34 5.75
C LYS A 111 7.71 -7.88 5.32
N PHE A 112 8.87 -7.27 5.13
CA PHE A 112 8.96 -5.88 4.70
C PHE A 112 8.80 -5.74 3.19
N ARG A 113 9.09 -6.80 2.41
CA ARG A 113 8.64 -6.86 1.00
C ARG A 113 7.13 -6.86 0.90
N LEU A 114 6.44 -7.67 1.70
CA LEU A 114 4.97 -7.65 1.72
C LEU A 114 4.43 -6.29 2.16
N LEU A 115 5.03 -5.68 3.20
CA LEU A 115 4.64 -4.34 3.64
C LEU A 115 4.84 -3.30 2.52
N HIS A 116 5.97 -3.36 1.81
CA HIS A 116 6.24 -2.50 0.66
C HIS A 116 5.21 -2.70 -0.45
N ASP A 117 4.86 -3.94 -0.76
CA ASP A 117 3.85 -4.26 -1.77
C ASP A 117 2.47 -3.68 -1.37
N ILE A 118 2.11 -3.75 -0.09
CA ILE A 118 0.89 -3.13 0.45
C ILE A 118 0.97 -1.60 0.32
N VAL A 119 2.05 -0.98 0.80
CA VAL A 119 2.28 0.47 0.73
C VAL A 119 2.21 0.97 -0.71
N ALA A 120 2.90 0.29 -1.63
CA ALA A 120 2.96 0.67 -3.02
C ALA A 120 1.60 0.54 -3.74
N LYS A 121 0.77 -0.45 -3.39
CA LYS A 121 -0.55 -0.65 -4.01
C LYS A 121 -1.61 0.28 -3.43
N GLU A 122 -1.63 0.43 -2.11
CA GLU A 122 -2.76 1.02 -1.38
C GLU A 122 -2.52 2.48 -1.00
N PHE A 123 -1.26 2.92 -0.90
CA PHE A 123 -0.89 4.25 -0.39
C PHE A 123 -0.19 5.14 -1.41
N CYS A 124 0.09 4.64 -2.62
CA CYS A 124 0.75 5.41 -3.66
C CYS A 124 -0.18 5.62 -4.86
N ALA A 125 -0.41 6.87 -5.22
CA ALA A 125 -1.14 7.24 -6.43
C ALA A 125 -0.33 7.06 -7.72
N LYS A 126 0.68 6.19 -7.82
CA LYS A 126 1.47 6.09 -9.06
C LYS A 126 1.74 4.64 -9.39
N ALA A 127 1.41 4.24 -10.62
CA ALA A 127 1.92 3.03 -11.25
C ALA A 127 3.42 3.23 -11.60
N GLY A 128 4.26 3.35 -10.57
CA GLY A 128 5.71 3.36 -10.69
C GLY A 128 6.29 2.00 -10.30
N SER A 129 7.58 1.78 -10.59
CA SER A 129 8.31 0.55 -10.25
C SER A 129 7.97 0.06 -8.83
N PHE A 130 7.39 -1.14 -8.77
CA PHE A 130 7.18 -1.90 -7.53
C PHE A 130 8.48 -2.53 -7.03
N ASP A 131 9.57 -2.40 -7.78
CA ASP A 131 10.86 -3.02 -7.44
C ASP A 131 11.77 -2.10 -6.61
N THR A 132 11.43 -0.81 -6.51
CA THR A 132 12.23 0.19 -5.77
C THR A 132 11.44 0.81 -4.61
N VAL A 133 12.09 0.91 -3.45
CA VAL A 133 11.60 1.69 -2.31
C VAL A 133 12.13 3.13 -2.45
N ASN A 134 11.25 4.09 -2.77
CA ASN A 134 11.59 5.51 -2.70
C ASN A 134 11.37 6.02 -1.26
N THR A 135 11.82 7.24 -0.97
CA THR A 135 11.74 7.85 0.37
C THR A 135 10.31 7.86 0.92
N GLU A 136 9.32 8.26 0.11
CA GLU A 136 7.91 8.29 0.52
C GLU A 136 7.38 6.91 0.94
N LYS A 137 7.63 5.86 0.14
CA LYS A 137 7.25 4.49 0.50
C LYS A 137 8.00 4.02 1.75
N PHE A 138 9.30 4.36 1.85
CA PHE A 138 10.11 3.99 2.99
C PHE A 138 9.56 4.60 4.29
N ASP A 139 9.23 5.89 4.28
CA ASP A 139 8.72 6.60 5.44
C ASP A 139 7.36 6.04 5.91
N LEU A 140 6.48 5.68 4.96
CA LEU A 140 5.24 4.97 5.26
C LEU A 140 5.50 3.62 5.92
N MET A 141 6.44 2.83 5.39
CA MET A 141 6.82 1.56 5.98
C MET A 141 7.41 1.72 7.39
N VAL A 142 8.22 2.76 7.61
CA VAL A 142 8.79 3.11 8.92
C VAL A 142 7.68 3.46 9.89
N ALA A 143 6.78 4.37 9.53
CA ALA A 143 5.69 4.81 10.38
C ALA A 143 4.76 3.65 10.79
N ILE A 144 4.42 2.79 9.84
CA ILE A 144 3.63 1.57 10.12
C ILE A 144 4.43 0.66 11.04
N THR A 145 5.67 0.29 10.70
CA THR A 145 6.44 -0.69 11.48
C THR A 145 6.77 -0.20 12.90
N ALA A 146 7.00 1.09 13.07
CA ALA A 146 7.24 1.71 14.37
C ALA A 146 5.95 1.88 15.21
N GLY A 147 4.77 1.66 14.61
CA GLY A 147 3.49 1.90 15.28
C GLY A 147 3.27 3.38 15.59
N LEU A 148 3.77 4.29 14.74
CA LEU A 148 3.58 5.72 14.95
C LEU A 148 2.10 6.06 14.81
N LYS A 149 1.64 7.02 15.64
CA LYS A 149 0.30 7.57 15.52
C LYS A 149 0.25 8.49 14.31
N VAL A 150 -0.41 8.03 13.25
CA VAL A 150 -0.54 8.73 11.96
C VAL A 150 -2.00 9.05 11.70
N ASN A 151 -2.25 10.24 11.18
CA ASN A 151 -3.56 10.64 10.67
C ASN A 151 -3.79 10.00 9.31
N TRP A 152 -4.15 8.71 9.32
CA TRP A 152 -4.37 7.93 8.10
C TRP A 152 -5.52 8.48 7.25
N ALA A 153 -6.52 9.09 7.87
CA ALA A 153 -7.58 9.78 7.17
C ALA A 153 -7.02 10.89 6.26
N GLN A 154 -6.14 11.75 6.78
CA GLN A 154 -5.49 12.79 5.99
C GLN A 154 -4.61 12.19 4.88
N VAL A 155 -3.74 11.24 5.21
CA VAL A 155 -2.79 10.66 4.26
C VAL A 155 -3.52 10.00 3.08
N LEU A 156 -4.46 9.09 3.36
CA LEU A 156 -5.19 8.35 2.32
C LEU A 156 -6.15 9.23 1.53
N PHE A 157 -6.76 10.24 2.17
CA PHE A 157 -7.62 11.18 1.45
C PHE A 157 -6.81 12.05 0.49
N GLN A 158 -5.59 12.48 0.86
CA GLN A 158 -4.70 13.20 -0.06
C GLN A 158 -4.27 12.34 -1.25
N VAL A 159 -4.05 11.04 -1.03
CA VAL A 159 -3.79 10.09 -2.13
C VAL A 159 -4.98 10.04 -3.10
N LEU A 160 -6.21 9.94 -2.59
CA LEU A 160 -7.41 9.93 -3.42
C LEU A 160 -7.61 11.26 -4.17
N VAL A 161 -7.41 12.40 -3.50
CA VAL A 161 -7.41 13.75 -4.12
C VAL A 161 -6.38 13.85 -5.24
N ALA A 162 -5.17 13.32 -5.03
CA ALA A 162 -4.12 13.31 -6.04
C ALA A 162 -4.47 12.44 -7.26
N MET A 163 -5.20 11.33 -7.06
CA MET A 163 -5.73 10.51 -8.16
C MET A 163 -6.82 11.23 -8.94
N VAL A 164 -7.78 11.87 -8.26
CA VAL A 164 -8.86 12.63 -8.90
C VAL A 164 -8.29 13.78 -9.75
N ASN A 165 -7.27 14.47 -9.26
CA ASN A 165 -6.62 15.56 -10.00
C ASN A 165 -5.69 15.08 -11.12
N ASN A 166 -5.37 13.78 -11.20
CA ASN A 166 -4.44 13.26 -12.20
C ASN A 166 -4.90 11.87 -12.68
N PRO A 167 -5.63 11.77 -13.80
CA PRO A 167 -6.18 10.51 -14.32
C PRO A 167 -5.10 9.44 -14.64
N THR A 168 -3.84 9.83 -14.87
CA THR A 168 -2.75 8.88 -15.14
C THR A 168 -2.24 8.17 -13.87
N ARG A 169 -2.76 8.56 -12.70
CA ARG A 169 -2.35 8.14 -11.36
C ARG A 169 -3.32 7.17 -10.69
N GLU A 170 -4.33 6.70 -11.42
CA GLU A 170 -5.31 5.72 -10.92
C GLU A 170 -4.61 4.43 -10.49
N SER A 171 -4.62 4.14 -9.18
CA SER A 171 -4.13 2.86 -8.65
C SER A 171 -5.23 1.82 -8.73
N GLN A 172 -4.93 0.68 -9.37
CA GLN A 172 -5.81 -0.50 -9.31
C GLN A 172 -6.02 -1.00 -7.87
N GLY A 173 -5.08 -0.75 -6.96
CA GLY A 173 -5.25 -1.08 -5.53
C GLY A 173 -6.41 -0.31 -4.94
N PHE A 174 -6.42 1.01 -5.10
CA PHE A 174 -7.44 1.91 -4.54
C PHE A 174 -8.84 1.73 -5.14
N ALA A 175 -8.95 1.11 -6.33
CA ALA A 175 -10.23 0.83 -6.97
C ALA A 175 -11.13 -0.07 -6.10
N VAL A 176 -10.54 -1.00 -5.33
CA VAL A 176 -11.32 -1.89 -4.44
C VAL A 176 -11.96 -1.10 -3.31
N GLN A 177 -11.20 -0.22 -2.68
CA GLN A 177 -11.61 0.60 -1.55
C GLN A 177 -12.61 1.64 -2.01
N LEU A 178 -12.38 2.25 -3.18
CA LEU A 178 -13.35 3.16 -3.77
C LEU A 178 -14.65 2.43 -4.12
N SER A 179 -14.60 1.20 -4.63
CA SER A 179 -15.81 0.39 -4.85
C SER A 179 -16.59 0.14 -3.55
N VAL A 180 -15.91 -0.21 -2.45
CA VAL A 180 -16.54 -0.38 -1.13
C VAL A 180 -17.13 0.94 -0.61
N LEU A 181 -16.43 2.04 -0.83
CA LEU A 181 -16.91 3.37 -0.47
C LEU A 181 -18.19 3.73 -1.24
N LEU A 182 -18.19 3.52 -2.55
CA LEU A 182 -19.35 3.76 -3.40
C LEU A 182 -20.52 2.89 -2.96
N GLU A 183 -20.32 1.60 -2.69
CA GLU A 183 -21.38 0.70 -2.21
C GLU A 183 -22.02 1.18 -0.91
N ARG A 184 -21.23 1.76 0.00
CA ARG A 184 -21.72 2.27 1.29
C ARG A 184 -22.43 3.62 1.18
N LEU A 185 -21.94 4.50 0.33
CA LEU A 185 -22.39 5.90 0.28
C LEU A 185 -23.43 6.15 -0.82
N VAL A 186 -23.27 5.48 -1.97
CA VAL A 186 -24.21 5.56 -3.09
C VAL A 186 -25.32 4.56 -2.83
N LYS A 187 -26.45 5.04 -2.30
CA LYS A 187 -27.63 4.23 -1.98
C LYS A 187 -28.45 3.91 -3.23
N ALA A 188 -27.80 3.44 -4.28
CA ALA A 188 -28.38 3.09 -5.58
C ALA A 188 -27.70 1.86 -6.17
N GLU A 189 -28.30 1.27 -7.20
CA GLU A 189 -27.71 0.14 -7.91
C GLU A 189 -26.46 0.57 -8.68
N LEU A 190 -25.30 0.08 -8.25
CA LEU A 190 -23.99 0.34 -8.88
C LEU A 190 -23.73 -0.53 -10.11
N GLY A 191 -24.69 -1.38 -10.49
CA GLY A 191 -24.58 -2.35 -11.58
C GLY A 191 -23.90 -3.66 -11.14
N GLU A 192 -23.34 -4.39 -12.11
CA GLU A 192 -22.69 -5.67 -11.86
C GLU A 192 -21.31 -5.50 -11.21
N SER A 193 -21.03 -6.31 -10.19
CA SER A 193 -19.71 -6.40 -9.57
C SER A 193 -18.87 -7.50 -10.22
N VAL A 194 -17.60 -7.23 -10.49
CA VAL A 194 -16.63 -8.21 -10.99
C VAL A 194 -15.93 -8.88 -9.82
N LYS A 195 -15.90 -10.22 -9.79
CA LYS A 195 -15.15 -10.97 -8.78
C LYS A 195 -13.65 -10.84 -9.03
N LEU A 196 -12.92 -10.42 -7.99
CA LEU A 196 -11.47 -10.36 -8.05
C LEU A 196 -10.86 -11.75 -7.88
N HIS A 197 -9.78 -12.00 -8.63
CA HIS A 197 -8.98 -13.19 -8.42
C HIS A 197 -8.39 -13.18 -7.01
N PRO A 198 -8.38 -14.30 -6.25
CA PRO A 198 -7.92 -14.32 -4.86
C PRO A 198 -6.49 -13.80 -4.63
N GLN A 199 -5.63 -13.81 -5.66
CA GLN A 199 -4.27 -13.26 -5.60
C GLN A 199 -4.20 -11.73 -5.74
N LYS A 200 -5.26 -11.09 -6.26
CA LYS A 200 -5.38 -9.63 -6.38
C LYS A 200 -5.94 -8.99 -5.10
N VAL A 201 -6.45 -9.80 -4.19
CA VAL A 201 -7.09 -9.39 -2.94
C VAL A 201 -6.14 -9.69 -1.78
N LEU A 202 -5.93 -8.73 -0.88
CA LEU A 202 -5.15 -8.97 0.35
C LEU A 202 -6.00 -9.80 1.32
N THR A 203 -5.81 -11.12 1.33
CA THR A 203 -6.54 -12.10 2.16
C THR A 203 -5.53 -12.96 2.91
N ASN A 204 -5.95 -13.61 4.00
CA ASN A 204 -5.10 -14.60 4.67
C ASN A 204 -4.54 -15.66 3.70
N LYS A 205 -5.33 -16.05 2.69
CA LYS A 205 -4.93 -17.00 1.65
C LYS A 205 -3.88 -16.43 0.70
N SER A 206 -3.99 -15.16 0.28
CA SER A 206 -2.98 -14.53 -0.58
C SER A 206 -1.68 -14.27 0.19
N VAL A 207 -1.75 -13.95 1.48
CA VAL A 207 -0.59 -13.88 2.38
C VAL A 207 0.13 -15.22 2.47
N HIS A 208 -0.60 -16.33 2.69
CA HIS A 208 0.01 -17.67 2.72
C HIS A 208 0.63 -18.05 1.37
N THR A 209 -0.03 -17.67 0.26
CA THR A 209 0.48 -17.91 -1.09
C THR A 209 1.75 -17.10 -1.35
N TYR A 210 1.80 -15.84 -0.92
CA TYR A 210 2.96 -14.97 -1.03
C TYR A 210 4.15 -15.54 -0.25
N ILE A 211 3.93 -15.99 0.99
CA ILE A 211 4.96 -16.64 1.81
C ILE A 211 5.52 -17.86 1.08
N LYS A 212 4.66 -18.76 0.59
CA LYS A 212 5.09 -19.96 -0.16
C LYS A 212 5.92 -19.63 -1.39
N LYS A 213 5.44 -18.72 -2.25
CA LYS A 213 6.11 -18.37 -3.52
C LYS A 213 7.48 -17.72 -3.33
N ASN A 214 7.66 -16.97 -2.25
CA ASN A 214 8.90 -16.23 -2.04
C ASN A 214 9.89 -16.99 -1.12
N LEU A 215 9.45 -18.01 -0.38
CA LEU A 215 10.34 -18.95 0.33
C LEU A 215 11.23 -19.76 -0.63
N ASP A 216 10.73 -20.04 -1.84
CA ASP A 216 11.48 -20.77 -2.88
C ASP A 216 12.49 -19.88 -3.63
N VAL A 217 12.49 -18.56 -3.40
CA VAL A 217 13.45 -17.62 -4.00
C VAL A 217 14.65 -17.48 -3.06
N ARG A 218 15.60 -18.41 -3.18
CA ARG A 218 16.91 -18.31 -2.50
C ARG A 218 17.65 -17.06 -3.02
N PRO A 219 18.29 -16.25 -2.14
CA PRO A 219 19.21 -15.22 -2.62
C PRO A 219 20.28 -15.89 -3.47
N GLY A 220 20.48 -15.40 -4.69
CA GLY A 220 21.38 -16.02 -5.66
C GLY A 220 22.76 -16.22 -5.06
N SER A 221 23.16 -17.48 -4.92
CA SER A 221 24.57 -17.83 -4.93
C SER A 221 25.11 -17.45 -6.30
N GLU A 222 25.95 -16.42 -6.35
CA GLU A 222 26.77 -16.15 -7.52
C GLU A 222 27.53 -17.44 -7.86
N SER A 223 27.26 -18.00 -9.04
CA SER A 223 28.14 -19.01 -9.61
C SER A 223 29.42 -18.28 -9.99
N SER A 224 30.44 -18.39 -9.13
CA SER A 224 31.83 -18.12 -9.50
C SER A 224 32.14 -18.86 -10.80
N LYS A 225 32.34 -18.11 -11.88
CA LYS A 225 33.14 -18.59 -13.00
C LYS A 225 34.57 -18.18 -12.68
N GLN A 226 35.28 -19.10 -12.04
CA GLN A 226 36.73 -19.07 -11.94
C GLN A 226 37.28 -19.33 -13.34
N THR A 227 37.72 -18.27 -14.01
CA THR A 227 38.52 -18.41 -15.23
C THR A 227 39.95 -18.66 -14.77
N GLU A 228 40.37 -19.92 -14.78
CA GLU A 228 41.79 -20.28 -14.72
C GLU A 228 42.49 -19.66 -15.93
N VAL A 229 43.43 -18.74 -15.68
CA VAL A 229 44.43 -18.34 -16.66
C VAL A 229 45.67 -19.13 -16.35
N THR A 230 45.88 -20.22 -17.09
CA THR A 230 47.15 -20.95 -17.12
C THR A 230 48.16 -20.07 -17.88
N CYS A 231 49.22 -19.63 -17.19
CA CYS A 231 50.42 -19.16 -17.84
C CYS A 231 51.25 -20.39 -18.26
N GLU A 232 51.62 -20.48 -19.53
CA GLU A 232 52.73 -21.30 -20.00
C GLU A 232 53.82 -20.36 -20.53
N ASP A 233 55.06 -20.73 -20.21
CA ASP A 233 56.33 -20.04 -20.47
C ASP A 233 56.68 -19.90 -21.97
#